data_AF-A0A679FR78-F1
#
_entry.id   AF-A0A679FR78-F1
#
_cell.length_a   1.000
_cell.length_b   1.000
_cell.length_c   1.000
_cell.angle_alpha   90.00
_cell.angle_beta   90.00
_cell.angle_gamma   90.00
#
_symmetry.space_group_name_H-M   'P 1'
#
loop_
_entity.id
_entity.type
_entity.pdbx_description
1 polymer ?
#
loop_
_entity_poly.entity_id
_entity_poly.type
_entity_poly.pdbx_seq_one_letter_code
_entity_poly.pdbx_strand_id
1 'polypeptide(L)' 'EGDVLGDKLESISYDLKFEAHGNGGCVCKSITEYHTKGDYVLKDEEHNEGQKQGMELFKIVEAYLLANPSVYA' A
#
# COMPACT_ATOMS: atom_id res chain seq x y z
N GLU A 1 3.48 -4.66 -11.29
CA GLU A 1 4.04 -5.83 -10.59
C GLU A 1 3.82 -5.61 -9.11
N GLY A 2 3.17 -6.46 -8.33
CA GLY A 2 2.40 -7.66 -8.61
C GLY A 2 1.72 -7.97 -7.28
N ASP A 3 0.47 -7.53 -7.14
CA ASP A 3 -0.32 -7.82 -5.95
C ASP A 3 -0.46 -9.35 -5.79
N VAL A 4 -0.70 -9.84 -4.58
CA VAL A 4 -0.80 -11.28 -4.25
C VAL A 4 -1.77 -12.04 -5.17
N LEU A 5 -2.72 -11.33 -5.77
CA LEU A 5 -3.71 -11.86 -6.70
C LEU A 5 -3.17 -12.17 -8.10
N GLY A 6 -2.04 -11.59 -8.52
CA GLY A 6 -1.35 -11.92 -9.77
C GLY A 6 -2.28 -11.99 -10.99
N ASP A 7 -2.31 -13.16 -11.64
CA ASP A 7 -3.13 -13.41 -12.84
C ASP A 7 -4.64 -13.32 -12.62
N LYS A 8 -5.12 -13.22 -11.38
CA LYS A 8 -6.54 -13.08 -11.05
C LYS A 8 -7.05 -11.64 -11.19
N LEU A 9 -6.16 -10.66 -11.37
CA LEU A 9 -6.51 -9.24 -11.55
C LEU A 9 -6.50 -8.83 -13.02
N GLU A 10 -7.51 -8.06 -13.42
CA GLU A 10 -7.48 -7.23 -14.63
C GLU A 10 -6.69 -5.94 -14.36
N SER A 11 -6.97 -5.29 -13.23
CA SER A 11 -6.24 -4.12 -12.77
C SER A 11 -6.37 -3.94 -11.26
N ILE A 12 -5.49 -3.12 -10.70
CA ILE A 12 -5.54 -2.68 -9.32
C ILE A 12 -5.22 -1.18 -9.28
N SER A 13 -6.02 -0.45 -8.51
CA SER A 13 -5.84 0.99 -8.30
C SER A 13 -5.60 1.26 -6.82
N TYR A 14 -4.66 2.15 -6.54
CA TYR A 14 -4.32 2.57 -5.19
C TYR A 14 -4.48 4.09 -5.10
N ASP A 15 -5.37 4.54 -4.24
CA ASP A 15 -5.55 5.95 -3.90
C ASP A 15 -5.00 6.20 -2.50
N LEU A 16 -3.91 6.97 -2.46
CA LEU A 16 -3.21 7.30 -1.22
C LEU A 16 -3.43 8.77 -0.88
N LYS A 17 -3.83 9.02 0.37
CA LYS A 17 -3.95 10.36 0.94
C LYS A 17 -3.14 10.45 2.22
N PHE A 18 -2.21 11.39 2.26
CA PHE A 18 -1.41 11.68 3.44
C PHE A 18 -1.94 12.95 4.12
N GLU A 19 -2.20 12.85 5.41
CA GLU A 19 -2.69 13.96 6.23
C GLU A 19 -1.69 14.22 7.36
N ALA A 20 -1.23 15.46 7.51
CA ALA A 20 -0.28 15.82 8.55
C ALA A 20 -0.85 15.50 9.94
N HIS A 21 -0.05 14.89 10.81
CA HIS A 21 -0.49 14.49 12.13
C HIS A 21 0.69 14.37 13.09
N GLY A 22 0.71 15.22 14.13
CA GLY A 22 1.56 15.12 15.33
C GLY A 22 3.08 15.04 15.09
N ASN A 23 3.87 15.93 15.71
CA ASN A 23 5.34 15.84 15.77
C ASN A 23 6.04 15.61 14.41
N GLY A 24 5.52 16.18 13.33
CA GLY A 24 6.07 16.03 11.98
C GLY A 24 5.71 14.72 11.26
N GLY A 25 4.83 13.89 11.83
CA GLY A 25 4.33 12.67 11.20
C GLY A 25 3.11 12.90 10.30
N CYS A 26 2.56 11.79 9.78
CA CYS A 26 1.34 11.79 8.99
C CYS A 26 0.46 10.57 9.28
N VAL A 27 -0.81 10.67 8.92
CA VAL A 27 -1.71 9.52 8.74
C VAL A 27 -1.83 9.28 7.23
N CYS A 28 -1.47 8.08 6.79
CA CYS A 28 -1.72 7.63 5.43
C CYS A 28 -3.06 6.88 5.38
N LYS A 29 -3.99 7.37 4.57
CA LYS A 29 -5.23 6.67 4.20
C LYS A 29 -5.03 6.06 2.82
N SER A 30 -5.31 4.77 2.70
CA SER A 30 -5.24 4.03 1.45
C SER A 30 -6.61 3.50 1.10
N ILE A 31 -7.02 3.69 -0.15
CA ILE A 31 -8.13 2.98 -0.78
C ILE A 31 -7.51 2.10 -1.85
N THR A 32 -7.87 0.82 -1.84
CA THR A 32 -7.40 -0.14 -2.85
C THR A 32 -8.62 -0.72 -3.55
N GLU A 33 -8.69 -0.51 -4.87
CA GLU A 33 -9.76 -1.03 -5.71
C GLU A 33 -9.22 -2.20 -6.54
N TYR A 34 -9.84 -3.37 -6.36
CA TYR A 34 -9.45 -4.60 -7.03
C TYR A 34 -10.42 -4.90 -8.16
N HIS A 35 -9.92 -4.98 -9.39
CA HIS A 35 -10.71 -5.37 -10.56
C HIS A 35 -10.29 -6.79 -10.93
N THR A 36 -11.10 -7.77 -10.57
CA THR A 36 -10.79 -9.19 -10.72
C THR A 36 -11.27 -9.73 -12.06
N LYS A 37 -10.61 -10.77 -12.57
CA LYS A 37 -11.00 -11.44 -13.82
C LYS A 37 -12.21 -12.33 -13.61
N GLY A 38 -13.20 -12.19 -14.49
CA GLY A 38 -14.40 -13.02 -14.52
C GLY A 38 -15.14 -12.97 -13.18
N ASP A 39 -15.56 -14.13 -12.69
CA ASP A 39 -16.33 -14.24 -11.44
C ASP A 39 -15.44 -14.45 -10.20
N TYR A 40 -14.15 -14.07 -10.28
CA TYR A 40 -13.24 -14.24 -9.14
C TYR A 40 -13.63 -13.30 -8.00
N VAL A 41 -13.94 -13.89 -6.84
CA VAL A 41 -14.25 -13.15 -5.62
C VAL A 41 -12.99 -13.01 -4.78
N LEU A 42 -12.60 -11.77 -4.50
CA LEU A 42 -11.50 -11.45 -3.61
C LEU A 42 -11.77 -11.98 -2.20
N LYS A 43 -10.81 -12.71 -1.63
CA LYS A 43 -10.88 -13.18 -0.25
C LYS A 43 -10.22 -12.18 0.70
N ASP A 44 -10.74 -12.06 1.92
CA ASP A 44 -10.16 -11.21 2.96
C ASP A 44 -8.68 -11.54 3.25
N GLU A 45 -8.30 -12.82 3.23
CA GLU A 45 -6.92 -13.24 3.43
C GLU A 45 -5.97 -12.66 2.38
N GLU A 46 -6.38 -12.66 1.11
CA GLU A 46 -5.60 -12.11 0.00
C GLU A 46 -5.51 -10.58 0.11
N HIS A 47 -6.62 -9.92 0.46
CA HIS A 47 -6.62 -8.49 0.72
C HIS A 47 -5.64 -8.11 1.85
N ASN A 48 -5.68 -8.83 2.96
CA ASN A 48 -4.84 -8.57 4.12
C ASN A 48 -3.35 -8.85 3.83
N GLU A 49 -3.04 -9.86 3.02
CA GLU A 49 -1.67 -10.13 2.60
C GLU A 49 -1.11 -9.02 1.70
N GLY A 50 -1.89 -8.56 0.72
CA GLY A 50 -1.52 -7.41 -0.12
C GLY A 50 -1.32 -6.13 0.71
N GLN A 51 -2.21 -5.87 1.67
CA GLN A 51 -2.06 -4.75 2.61
C GLN A 51 -0.77 -4.86 3.43
N LYS A 52 -0.46 -6.05 3.95
CA LYS A 52 0.75 -6.28 4.76
C LYS A 52 2.02 -6.03 3.94
N GLN A 53 2.09 -6.52 2.71
CA GLN A 53 3.23 -6.29 1.82
C GLN A 53 3.43 -4.79 1.55
N GLY A 54 2.35 -4.06 1.30
CA GLY A 54 2.39 -2.60 1.16
C GLY A 54 2.93 -1.91 2.42
N MET A 55 2.46 -2.30 3.61
CA MET A 55 2.94 -1.75 4.87
C MET A 55 4.42 -2.06 5.15
N GLU A 56 4.91 -3.23 4.76
CA GLU A 56 6.33 -3.59 4.91
C GLU A 56 7.22 -2.68 4.06
N LEU A 57 6.81 -2.39 2.81
CA LEU A 57 7.50 -1.42 1.96
C LEU A 57 7.49 -0.01 2.58
N PHE A 58 6.34 0.45 3.07
CA PHE A 58 6.23 1.75 3.74
C PHE A 58 7.18 1.88 4.93
N LYS A 59 7.29 0.84 5.77
CA LYS A 59 8.22 0.83 6.91
C LYS A 59 9.68 0.91 6.49
N ILE A 60 10.05 0.25 5.40
CA ILE A 60 11.43 0.32 4.87
C ILE A 60 11.74 1.74 4.39
N VAL A 61 10.82 2.36 3.64
CA VAL A 61 10.98 3.74 3.16
C VAL A 61 11.05 4.71 4.34
N GLU A 62 10.15 4.59 5.32
CA GLU A 62 10.14 5.42 6.53
C GLU A 62 11.47 5.31 7.29
N ALA A 63 11.94 4.08 7.56
CA ALA A 63 13.20 3.85 8.25
C ALA A 63 14.40 4.45 7.49
N TYR A 64 14.41 4.34 6.16
CA TYR A 64 15.45 4.94 5.34
C TYR A 64 15.44 6.47 5.41
N LEU A 65 14.27 7.11 5.29
CA LEU A 65 14.15 8.57 5.37
C LEU A 65 14.51 9.10 6.76
N LEU A 66 14.11 8.40 7.82
CA LEU A 66 14.49 8.75 9.20
C LEU A 66 16.01 8.65 9.43
N ALA A 67 16.66 7.64 8.86
CA ALA A 67 18.11 7.47 8.95
C ALA A 67 18.89 8.48 8.08
N ASN A 68 18.25 9.07 7.07
CA ASN A 68 18.88 9.96 6.10
C ASN A 68 18.08 11.26 5.91
N PRO A 69 18.00 12.14 6.92
CA PRO A 69 17.08 13.28 6.93
C PRO A 69 17.35 14.37 5.87
N SER A 70 18.44 14.26 5.11
CA SER A 70 18.82 15.20 4.05
C SER A 70 18.46 14.74 2.64
N VAL A 71 17.95 13.51 2.45
CA VAL A 71 17.72 12.93 1.11
C VAL A 71 16.39 13.35 0.47
N TYR A 72 15.51 13.96 1.26
CA TYR A 72 14.20 14.43 0.81
C TYR A 72 13.89 15.76 1.51
N ALA A 73 13.37 16.75 0.76
CA ALA A 73 13.12 18.12 1.21
C ALA A 73 11.73 18.60 0.79
#